data_AF-A0A378JWF1-F1
#
_entry.id   AF-A0A378JWF1-F1
#
_cell.length_a   1.000
_cell.length_b   1.000
_cell.length_c   1.000
_cell.angle_alpha   90.00
_cell.angle_beta   90.00
_cell.angle_gamma   90.00
#
_symmetry.space_group_name_H-M   'P 1'
#
loop_
_entity.id
_entity.type
_entity.pdbx_description
1 polymer ?
#
loop_
_entity_poly.entity_id
_entity_poly.type
_entity_poly.pdbx_seq_one_letter_code
_entity_poly.pdbx_strand_id
1 'polypeptide(L)'
;MNKSSITLLLFSVCLGLSINTVIYASSSSTLPADLLYNNKPINPLCFDQGELSNKTLSLTDNCELEPINVLGQSKELLNEGYYGFEYKLKDDSGFASSYSYYKVIGYYNHLYTLLLISNTGGSGHFSSLYLVNRDQNKLHIKTLPFGGDRCNGGLNEVTQNKNIITFTSNITPGDFLSISNNNPEQLQAYDDLDACAACCVATASYTTDLQKDSTKATLTSIQFSKDPETLSDLKSPEHTGYQACFNKLVLSYITKDKTTLSVQELGTFMNEFNSKCTQAKKSNL
;
A
#
# COMPACT_ATOMS: atom_id res chain seq x y z
N MET A 1 7.06 79.09 -34.06
CA MET A 1 7.84 79.28 -32.81
C MET A 1 7.80 77.99 -32.02
N ASN A 2 8.99 77.53 -31.63
CA ASN A 2 9.35 76.24 -31.02
C ASN A 2 8.50 75.80 -29.82
N LYS A 3 8.34 74.48 -29.67
CA LYS A 3 8.47 73.67 -28.43
C LYS A 3 8.32 72.18 -28.80
N SER A 4 9.44 71.49 -29.07
CA SER A 4 10.18 70.61 -28.14
C SER A 4 9.40 69.36 -27.72
N SER A 5 9.63 68.28 -28.46
CA SER A 5 9.33 66.90 -28.08
C SER A 5 10.32 66.43 -27.01
N ILE A 6 9.80 65.96 -25.88
CA ILE A 6 10.59 65.32 -24.81
C ILE A 6 10.54 63.81 -25.05
N THR A 7 11.66 63.25 -25.50
CA THR A 7 11.86 61.80 -25.64
C THR A 7 12.34 61.27 -24.28
N LEU A 8 11.49 60.51 -23.58
CA LEU A 8 11.83 59.87 -22.31
C LEU A 8 12.53 58.53 -22.60
N LEU A 9 13.84 58.47 -22.35
CA LEU A 9 14.66 57.27 -22.47
C LEU A 9 14.48 56.41 -21.21
N LEU A 10 13.77 55.29 -21.32
CA LEU A 10 13.65 54.28 -20.25
C LEU A 10 14.90 53.37 -20.28
N PHE A 11 15.82 53.59 -19.34
CA PHE A 11 16.90 52.65 -19.03
C PHE A 11 16.32 51.45 -18.28
N SER A 12 16.15 50.33 -18.98
CA SER A 12 15.78 49.04 -18.38
C SER A 12 17.05 48.37 -17.84
N VAL A 13 17.23 48.40 -16.51
CA VAL A 13 18.32 47.70 -15.82
C VAL A 13 17.89 46.25 -15.59
N CYS A 14 18.37 45.32 -16.43
CA CYS A 14 18.27 43.88 -16.16
C CYS A 14 19.24 43.50 -15.04
N LEU A 15 18.75 43.43 -13.79
CA LEU A 15 19.44 42.71 -12.73
C LEU A 15 19.37 41.20 -13.05
N GLY A 16 20.50 40.63 -13.48
CA GLY A 16 20.68 39.20 -13.59
C GLY A 16 20.70 38.53 -12.21
N LEU A 17 19.54 38.02 -11.78
CA LEU A 17 19.44 37.08 -10.67
C LEU A 17 20.11 35.75 -11.10
N SER A 18 21.33 35.54 -10.63
CA SER A 18 22.01 34.26 -10.71
C SER A 18 21.29 33.27 -9.79
N ILE A 19 20.45 32.44 -10.39
CA ILE A 19 19.78 31.34 -9.70
C ILE A 19 20.87 30.31 -9.40
N ASN A 20 21.41 30.33 -8.19
CA ASN A 20 22.22 29.23 -7.66
C ASN A 20 21.30 28.00 -7.57
N THR A 21 21.35 27.14 -8.58
CA THR A 21 20.76 25.80 -8.50
C THR A 21 21.54 25.02 -7.45
N VAL A 22 21.00 24.98 -6.23
CA VAL A 22 21.45 24.05 -5.21
C VAL A 22 21.11 22.65 -5.71
N ILE A 23 22.07 22.00 -6.34
CA ILE A 23 22.00 20.58 -6.67
C ILE A 23 22.09 19.86 -5.33
N TYR A 24 20.95 19.55 -4.73
CA TYR A 24 20.88 18.57 -3.65
C TYR A 24 21.26 17.22 -4.26
N ALA A 25 22.51 16.81 -4.05
CA ALA A 25 22.93 15.45 -4.30
C ALA A 25 22.05 14.56 -3.43
N SER A 26 21.19 13.76 -4.06
CA SER A 26 20.38 12.74 -3.40
C SER A 26 21.34 11.80 -2.66
N SER A 27 21.49 11.98 -1.35
CA SER A 27 22.21 11.03 -0.52
C SER A 27 21.55 9.67 -0.74
N SER A 28 22.24 8.72 -1.37
CA SER A 28 21.76 7.34 -1.37
C SER A 28 21.58 6.95 0.09
N SER A 29 20.34 6.66 0.50
CA SER A 29 20.11 6.27 1.89
C SER A 29 20.82 4.94 2.09
N THR A 30 21.95 4.97 2.77
CA THR A 30 22.67 3.77 3.15
C THR A 30 21.81 2.98 4.13
N LEU A 31 21.65 1.68 3.88
CA LEU A 31 20.89 0.81 4.75
C LEU A 31 21.54 0.80 6.16
N PRO A 32 20.77 0.90 7.26
CA PRO A 32 21.32 0.88 8.60
C PRO A 32 22.14 -0.38 8.89
N ALA A 33 23.21 -0.24 9.68
CA ALA A 33 24.12 -1.35 10.00
C ALA A 33 23.41 -2.54 10.66
N ASP A 34 22.35 -2.29 11.44
CA ASP A 34 21.53 -3.33 12.07
C ASP A 34 20.84 -4.24 11.04
N LEU A 35 20.59 -3.72 9.83
CA LEU A 35 19.98 -4.46 8.71
C LEU A 35 21.05 -5.00 7.72
N LEU A 36 22.32 -4.99 8.11
CA LEU A 36 23.43 -5.56 7.33
C LEU A 36 24.04 -6.79 8.03
N TYR A 37 24.12 -7.92 7.33
CA TYR A 37 24.88 -9.09 7.75
C TYR A 37 26.06 -9.33 6.80
N ASN A 38 27.28 -9.45 7.35
CA ASN A 38 28.53 -9.53 6.56
C ASN A 38 28.65 -8.40 5.51
N ASN A 39 28.30 -7.17 5.91
CA ASN A 39 28.27 -5.97 5.06
C ASN A 39 27.32 -6.05 3.84
N LYS A 40 26.35 -6.98 3.87
CA LYS A 40 25.30 -7.12 2.86
C LYS A 40 23.92 -6.92 3.49
N PRO A 41 22.92 -6.40 2.77
CA PRO A 41 21.54 -6.38 3.25
C PRO A 41 21.10 -7.76 3.74
N ILE A 42 20.38 -7.80 4.86
CA ILE A 42 19.72 -9.04 5.31
C ILE A 42 18.82 -9.54 4.19
N ASN A 43 18.84 -10.86 3.97
CA ASN A 43 18.03 -11.50 2.95
C ASN A 43 16.52 -11.23 3.20
N PRO A 44 15.77 -10.69 2.22
CA PRO A 44 14.35 -10.39 2.36
C PRO A 44 13.52 -11.62 2.77
N LEU A 45 13.93 -12.83 2.38
CA LEU A 45 13.25 -14.07 2.76
C LEU A 45 13.30 -14.36 4.27
N CYS A 46 14.21 -13.75 5.03
CA CYS A 46 14.21 -13.84 6.50
C CYS A 46 12.93 -13.26 7.12
N PHE A 47 12.37 -12.23 6.48
CA PHE A 47 11.18 -11.54 6.96
C PHE A 47 9.91 -12.33 6.60
N ASP A 48 9.93 -13.06 5.49
CA ASP A 48 8.82 -13.85 4.95
C ASP A 48 8.82 -15.29 5.50
N GLN A 49 8.32 -15.52 6.73
CA GLN A 49 8.33 -16.88 7.36
C GLN A 49 6.98 -17.27 7.99
N GLY A 50 5.86 -16.81 7.42
CA GLY A 50 4.51 -17.25 7.81
C GLY A 50 3.85 -16.49 8.96
N GLU A 51 2.68 -17.00 9.38
CA GLU A 51 1.67 -16.30 10.20
C GLU A 51 2.03 -16.06 11.68
N LEU A 52 3.24 -16.43 12.12
CA LEU A 52 3.63 -16.19 13.51
C LEU A 52 3.92 -14.71 13.74
N SER A 53 3.09 -14.07 14.56
CA SER A 53 3.12 -12.63 14.82
C SER A 53 4.41 -12.12 15.45
N ASN A 54 5.17 -12.96 16.15
CA ASN A 54 6.48 -12.64 16.72
C ASN A 54 7.45 -13.81 16.53
N LYS A 55 8.63 -13.55 15.95
CA LYS A 55 9.69 -14.54 15.76
C LYS A 55 11.05 -13.95 16.10
N THR A 56 11.96 -14.82 16.52
CA THR A 56 13.39 -14.52 16.66
C THR A 56 14.15 -15.50 15.81
N LEU A 57 14.95 -15.01 14.87
CA LEU A 57 15.71 -15.80 13.92
C LEU A 57 17.21 -15.62 14.13
N SER A 58 17.97 -16.67 13.91
CA SER A 58 19.43 -16.61 13.82
C SER A 58 19.83 -16.20 12.40
N LEU A 59 20.66 -15.16 12.26
CA LEU A 59 21.15 -14.73 10.95
C LEU A 59 22.06 -15.78 10.28
N THR A 60 22.69 -16.66 11.05
CA THR A 60 23.51 -17.76 10.51
C THR A 60 22.65 -18.91 10.01
N ASP A 61 21.55 -19.22 10.69
CA ASP A 61 20.86 -20.49 10.50
C ASP A 61 19.57 -20.35 9.67
N ASN A 62 18.97 -19.15 9.64
CA ASN A 62 17.63 -18.93 9.07
C ASN A 62 17.60 -17.97 7.89
N CYS A 63 18.72 -17.32 7.59
CA CYS A 63 18.78 -16.22 6.62
C CYS A 63 19.60 -16.52 5.37
N GLU A 64 20.11 -17.75 5.25
CA GLU A 64 20.83 -18.21 4.08
C GLU A 64 19.88 -18.47 2.90
N LEU A 65 20.42 -18.39 1.67
CA LEU A 65 19.66 -18.39 0.41
C LEU A 65 19.28 -19.80 -0.07
N GLU A 66 19.43 -20.83 0.75
CA GLU A 66 19.08 -22.20 0.33
C GLU A 66 17.61 -22.47 0.65
N PRO A 67 16.79 -22.99 -0.30
CA PRO A 67 17.12 -23.57 -1.60
C PRO A 67 16.67 -22.71 -2.81
N ILE A 68 17.20 -21.49 -2.99
CA ILE A 68 16.85 -20.62 -4.13
C ILE A 68 18.00 -20.36 -5.09
N ASN A 69 17.66 -20.09 -6.35
CA ASN A 69 18.52 -19.53 -7.38
C ASN A 69 18.16 -18.06 -7.57
N VAL A 70 19.05 -17.14 -7.19
CA VAL A 70 18.87 -15.71 -7.42
C VAL A 70 19.01 -15.41 -8.92
N LEU A 71 18.00 -14.79 -9.52
CA LEU A 71 17.95 -14.46 -10.94
C LEU A 71 18.48 -13.05 -11.23
N GLY A 72 18.28 -12.12 -10.29
CA GLY A 72 18.65 -10.72 -10.47
C GLY A 72 17.96 -9.79 -9.48
N GLN A 73 18.00 -8.49 -9.78
CA GLN A 73 17.34 -7.44 -9.00
C GLN A 73 16.65 -6.45 -9.94
N SER A 74 15.46 -6.00 -9.57
CA SER A 74 14.71 -4.97 -10.30
C SER A 74 15.32 -3.60 -10.06
N LYS A 75 15.81 -2.96 -11.13
CA LYS A 75 16.38 -1.60 -11.05
C LYS A 75 15.36 -0.57 -10.57
N GLU A 76 14.11 -0.72 -10.94
CA GLU A 76 13.02 0.15 -10.54
C GLU A 76 12.83 0.12 -9.02
N LEU A 77 12.67 -1.07 -8.45
CA LEU A 77 12.51 -1.25 -7.00
C LEU A 77 13.76 -0.77 -6.23
N LEU A 78 14.97 -1.04 -6.74
CA LEU A 78 16.20 -0.53 -6.15
C LEU A 78 16.23 1.01 -6.12
N ASN A 79 15.80 1.67 -7.20
CA ASN A 79 15.72 3.14 -7.27
C ASN A 79 14.67 3.71 -6.32
N GLU A 80 13.62 2.94 -6.02
CA GLU A 80 12.61 3.28 -5.01
C GLU A 80 13.07 3.00 -3.57
N GLY A 81 14.28 2.49 -3.37
CA GLY A 81 14.87 2.22 -2.05
C GLY A 81 14.52 0.85 -1.47
N TYR A 82 14.06 -0.08 -2.29
CA TYR A 82 13.91 -1.47 -1.89
C TYR A 82 15.24 -2.23 -1.93
N TYR A 83 15.37 -3.26 -1.10
CA TYR A 83 16.46 -4.21 -1.07
C TYR A 83 15.90 -5.62 -1.20
N GLY A 84 16.41 -6.38 -2.15
CA GLY A 84 15.92 -7.73 -2.39
C GLY A 84 16.33 -8.26 -3.75
N PHE A 85 15.60 -9.26 -4.24
CA PHE A 85 15.94 -9.95 -5.47
C PHE A 85 14.75 -10.71 -6.06
N GLU A 86 14.90 -11.07 -7.33
CA GLU A 86 14.11 -12.09 -8.02
C GLU A 86 14.80 -13.44 -7.90
N TYR A 87 14.03 -14.51 -7.76
CA TYR A 87 14.56 -15.86 -7.53
C TYR A 87 13.66 -16.96 -8.11
N LYS A 88 14.20 -18.17 -8.18
CA LYS A 88 13.46 -19.43 -8.37
C LYS A 88 13.82 -20.43 -7.29
N LEU A 89 12.88 -21.29 -6.92
CA LEU A 89 13.21 -22.46 -6.10
C LEU A 89 14.08 -23.42 -6.93
N LYS A 90 15.11 -24.02 -6.32
CA LYS A 90 16.07 -24.88 -7.03
C LYS A 90 15.42 -26.08 -7.73
N ASP A 91 14.35 -26.61 -7.15
CA ASP A 91 13.63 -27.79 -7.65
C ASP A 91 12.41 -27.42 -8.49
N ASP A 92 12.16 -26.14 -8.74
CA ASP A 92 11.02 -25.70 -9.54
C ASP A 92 11.39 -25.62 -11.03
N SER A 93 10.83 -26.53 -11.82
CA SER A 93 10.93 -26.52 -13.29
C SER A 93 10.02 -25.46 -13.95
N GLY A 94 9.23 -24.75 -13.15
CA GLY A 94 8.30 -23.71 -13.59
C GLY A 94 8.98 -22.51 -14.25
N PHE A 95 8.23 -21.85 -15.13
CA PHE A 95 8.69 -20.63 -15.79
C PHE A 95 8.62 -19.40 -14.89
N ALA A 96 7.70 -19.38 -13.92
CA ALA A 96 7.46 -18.23 -13.07
C ALA A 96 8.67 -17.93 -12.17
N SER A 97 9.10 -16.67 -12.15
CA SER A 97 10.02 -16.16 -11.14
C SER A 97 9.25 -15.67 -9.92
N SER A 98 9.85 -15.84 -8.76
CA SER A 98 9.42 -15.26 -7.50
C SER A 98 10.21 -13.99 -7.22
N TYR A 99 9.74 -13.16 -6.29
CA TYR A 99 10.54 -12.06 -5.79
C TYR A 99 10.29 -11.81 -4.31
N SER A 100 11.27 -11.19 -3.65
CA SER A 100 11.12 -10.71 -2.28
C SER A 100 11.98 -9.46 -2.11
N TYR A 101 11.36 -8.37 -1.65
CA TYR A 101 12.01 -7.08 -1.44
C TYR A 101 11.48 -6.44 -0.17
N TYR A 102 12.33 -5.72 0.57
CA TYR A 102 11.88 -4.86 1.67
C TYR A 102 12.42 -3.44 1.52
N LYS A 103 11.71 -2.49 2.12
CA LYS A 103 12.09 -1.08 2.23
C LYS A 103 11.98 -0.63 3.67
N VAL A 104 12.97 0.13 4.13
CA VAL A 104 12.93 0.75 5.47
C VAL A 104 12.03 1.98 5.40
N ILE A 105 10.94 1.96 6.17
CA ILE A 105 9.96 3.05 6.22
C ILE A 105 10.32 4.06 7.31
N GLY A 106 10.82 3.58 8.44
CA GLY A 106 11.18 4.43 9.55
C GLY A 106 11.81 3.66 10.71
N TYR A 107 12.12 4.40 11.77
CA TYR A 107 12.73 3.87 12.98
C TYR A 107 12.13 4.54 14.21
N TYR A 108 11.74 3.76 15.20
CA TYR A 108 11.18 4.23 16.46
C TYR A 108 11.48 3.25 17.58
N ASN A 109 11.94 3.76 18.74
CA ASN A 109 12.19 2.97 19.95
C ASN A 109 12.98 1.68 19.69
N HIS A 110 14.11 1.80 18.98
CA HIS A 110 14.99 0.68 18.60
C HIS A 110 14.40 -0.35 17.63
N LEU A 111 13.27 -0.06 17.00
CA LEU A 111 12.62 -0.89 15.99
C LEU A 111 12.62 -0.18 14.64
N TYR A 112 13.03 -0.89 13.60
CA TYR A 112 12.82 -0.51 12.21
C TYR A 112 11.45 -0.96 11.75
N THR A 113 10.71 -0.09 11.08
CA THR A 113 9.52 -0.49 10.32
C THR A 113 9.94 -0.82 8.91
N LEU A 114 9.64 -2.04 8.48
CA LEU A 114 9.91 -2.50 7.13
C LEU A 114 8.59 -2.72 6.39
N LEU A 115 8.53 -2.28 5.13
CA LEU A 115 7.55 -2.72 4.16
C LEU A 115 8.18 -3.83 3.32
N LEU A 116 7.62 -5.03 3.37
CA LEU A 116 7.99 -6.14 2.50
C LEU A 116 6.99 -6.22 1.35
N ILE A 117 7.48 -6.52 0.14
CA ILE A 117 6.70 -6.97 -1.00
C ILE A 117 7.25 -8.31 -1.49
N SER A 118 6.38 -9.26 -1.80
CA SER A 118 6.80 -10.58 -2.28
C SER A 118 5.81 -11.22 -3.25
N ASN A 119 6.32 -12.20 -3.99
CA ASN A 119 5.58 -13.14 -4.82
C ASN A 119 6.30 -14.49 -4.74
N THR A 120 5.55 -15.59 -4.61
CA THR A 120 6.10 -16.94 -4.42
C THR A 120 5.94 -17.84 -5.66
N GLY A 121 5.97 -17.28 -6.86
CA GLY A 121 5.93 -18.01 -8.14
C GLY A 121 4.53 -18.16 -8.76
N GLY A 122 3.51 -17.53 -8.15
CA GLY A 122 2.15 -17.45 -8.68
C GLY A 122 1.81 -16.07 -9.25
N SER A 123 0.53 -15.74 -9.33
CA SER A 123 0.05 -14.39 -9.70
C SER A 123 -0.18 -13.45 -8.50
N GLY A 124 0.07 -13.92 -7.28
CA GLY A 124 -0.12 -13.13 -6.06
C GLY A 124 0.96 -12.06 -5.90
N HIS A 125 0.59 -10.86 -5.47
CA HIS A 125 1.54 -9.82 -5.11
C HIS A 125 1.22 -9.37 -3.69
N PHE A 126 2.04 -9.86 -2.76
CA PHE A 126 1.84 -9.66 -1.34
C PHE A 126 2.62 -8.45 -0.85
N SER A 127 2.06 -7.77 0.14
CA SER A 127 2.74 -6.71 0.87
C SER A 127 2.43 -6.83 2.36
N SER A 128 3.38 -6.49 3.21
CA SER A 128 3.23 -6.62 4.67
C SER A 128 4.13 -5.67 5.43
N LEU A 129 3.71 -5.26 6.62
CA LEU A 129 4.51 -4.44 7.53
C LEU A 129 5.12 -5.27 8.66
N TYR A 130 6.38 -4.99 8.95
CA TYR A 130 7.14 -5.63 10.03
C TYR A 130 7.79 -4.59 10.93
N LEU A 131 7.86 -4.89 12.22
CA LEU A 131 8.78 -4.23 13.16
C LEU A 131 9.96 -5.16 13.41
N VAL A 132 11.16 -4.63 13.23
CA VAL A 132 12.39 -5.41 13.28
C VAL A 132 13.41 -4.73 14.16
N ASN A 133 14.03 -5.48 15.07
CA ASN A 133 15.27 -5.09 15.69
C ASN A 133 16.24 -6.26 15.69
N ARG A 134 17.50 -5.93 15.94
CA ARG A 134 18.58 -6.91 15.95
C ARG A 134 19.36 -6.82 17.26
N ASP A 135 19.67 -7.98 17.80
CA ASP A 135 20.62 -8.16 18.89
C ASP A 135 21.71 -9.14 18.45
N GLN A 136 22.90 -8.63 18.14
CA GLN A 136 24.02 -9.40 17.62
C GLN A 136 23.66 -10.24 16.37
N ASN A 137 23.52 -11.56 16.49
CA ASN A 137 23.14 -12.45 15.39
C ASN A 137 21.65 -12.83 15.42
N LYS A 138 20.87 -12.24 16.32
CA LYS A 138 19.44 -12.52 16.45
C LYS A 138 18.63 -11.39 15.85
N LEU A 139 17.73 -11.74 14.94
CA LEU A 139 16.78 -10.85 14.32
C LEU A 139 15.41 -11.08 14.95
N HIS A 140 14.90 -10.09 15.67
CA HIS A 140 13.58 -10.12 16.24
C HIS A 140 12.61 -9.43 15.28
N ILE A 141 11.57 -10.15 14.88
CA ILE A 141 10.62 -9.71 13.88
C ILE A 141 9.22 -9.83 14.47
N LYS A 142 8.49 -8.73 14.44
CA LYS A 142 7.06 -8.68 14.75
C LYS A 142 6.30 -8.33 13.48
N THR A 143 5.44 -9.24 13.03
CA THR A 143 4.53 -8.99 11.91
C THR A 143 3.39 -8.10 12.40
N LEU A 144 3.16 -6.98 11.72
CA LEU A 144 1.97 -6.18 11.95
C LEU A 144 0.79 -6.78 11.17
N PRO A 145 -0.44 -6.73 11.68
CA PRO A 145 -1.62 -7.31 11.01
C PRO A 145 -2.11 -6.42 9.86
N PHE A 146 -1.18 -5.87 9.08
CA PHE A 146 -1.43 -4.99 7.95
C PHE A 146 -0.66 -5.55 6.74
N GLY A 147 -1.41 -5.91 5.71
CA GLY A 147 -0.88 -6.59 4.53
C GLY A 147 -1.96 -7.41 3.84
N GLY A 148 -1.64 -7.88 2.64
CA GLY A 148 -2.55 -8.65 1.81
C GLY A 148 -2.05 -8.85 0.38
N ASP A 149 -2.88 -9.46 -0.46
CA ASP A 149 -2.62 -9.70 -1.89
C ASP A 149 -3.35 -8.67 -2.74
N ARG A 150 -2.61 -7.80 -3.43
CA ARG A 150 -3.13 -6.83 -4.41
C ARG A 150 -4.38 -6.09 -3.90
N CYS A 151 -5.57 -6.40 -4.43
CA CYS A 151 -6.82 -5.74 -4.07
C CYS A 151 -7.39 -6.16 -2.71
N ASN A 152 -6.97 -7.32 -2.22
CA ASN A 152 -7.40 -7.87 -0.94
C ASN A 152 -6.36 -7.54 0.14
N GLY A 153 -6.32 -6.27 0.56
CA GLY A 153 -5.44 -5.81 1.65
C GLY A 153 -4.02 -5.40 1.24
N GLY A 154 -3.70 -5.37 -0.06
CA GLY A 154 -2.38 -4.95 -0.53
C GLY A 154 -2.08 -3.49 -0.20
N LEU A 155 -0.90 -3.23 0.34
CA LEU A 155 -0.42 -1.94 0.81
C LEU A 155 0.28 -1.15 -0.30
N ASN A 156 0.09 0.16 -0.30
CA ASN A 156 0.76 1.08 -1.22
C ASN A 156 1.60 2.13 -0.47
N GLU A 157 1.01 3.28 -0.16
CA GLU A 157 1.71 4.47 0.34
C GLU A 157 1.99 4.35 1.83
N VAL A 158 3.07 3.66 2.20
CA VAL A 158 3.48 3.53 3.60
C VAL A 158 4.50 4.60 3.96
N THR A 159 4.20 5.37 5.00
CA THR A 159 5.11 6.37 5.57
C THR A 159 5.12 6.26 7.09
N GLN A 160 6.21 6.72 7.71
CA GLN A 160 6.30 6.80 9.16
C GLN A 160 6.85 8.15 9.60
N ASN A 161 6.18 8.75 10.58
CA ASN A 161 6.66 9.92 11.30
C ASN A 161 6.69 9.60 12.80
N LYS A 162 7.89 9.43 13.36
CA LYS A 162 8.10 8.97 14.74
C LYS A 162 7.36 7.66 15.00
N ASN A 163 6.43 7.63 15.96
CA ASN A 163 5.63 6.47 16.34
C ASN A 163 4.39 6.26 15.46
N ILE A 164 4.08 7.16 14.53
CA ILE A 164 2.88 7.07 13.70
C ILE A 164 3.25 6.52 12.34
N ILE A 165 2.65 5.40 11.96
CA ILE A 165 2.68 4.88 10.59
C ILE A 165 1.37 5.27 9.92
N THR A 166 1.46 5.87 8.73
CA THR A 166 0.32 6.12 7.84
C THR A 166 0.47 5.20 6.65
N PHE A 167 -0.58 4.50 6.27
CA PHE A 167 -0.57 3.61 5.13
C PHE A 167 -1.89 3.58 4.39
N THR A 168 -1.84 3.22 3.12
CA THR A 168 -3.02 2.94 2.32
C THR A 168 -3.07 1.46 1.95
N SER A 169 -4.27 0.89 1.92
CA SER A 169 -4.55 -0.48 1.52
C SER A 169 -5.60 -0.49 0.43
N ASN A 170 -5.38 -1.26 -0.64
CA ASN A 170 -6.44 -1.56 -1.59
C ASN A 170 -7.54 -2.36 -0.87
N ILE A 171 -8.78 -2.12 -1.27
CA ILE A 171 -9.96 -2.81 -0.75
C ILE A 171 -10.90 -3.22 -1.89
N THR A 172 -11.58 -4.33 -1.69
CA THR A 172 -12.63 -4.85 -2.57
C THR A 172 -14.03 -4.40 -2.11
N PRO A 173 -15.09 -4.62 -2.89
CA PRO A 173 -16.47 -4.41 -2.44
C PRO A 173 -16.80 -5.13 -1.12
N GLY A 174 -16.37 -6.39 -0.97
CA GLY A 174 -16.59 -7.17 0.25
C GLY A 174 -16.00 -6.54 1.52
N ASP A 175 -14.86 -5.86 1.42
CA ASP A 175 -14.20 -5.22 2.57
C ASP A 175 -15.03 -4.09 3.20
N PHE A 176 -15.93 -3.44 2.44
CA PHE A 176 -16.81 -2.41 2.98
C PHE A 176 -17.72 -2.95 4.09
N LEU A 177 -18.07 -4.25 4.06
CA LEU A 177 -18.91 -4.89 5.06
C LEU A 177 -18.23 -4.92 6.43
N SER A 178 -16.94 -5.27 6.48
CA SER A 178 -16.18 -5.39 7.72
C SER A 178 -15.65 -4.03 8.19
N ILE A 179 -15.11 -3.20 7.29
CA ILE A 179 -14.51 -1.89 7.61
C ILE A 179 -15.55 -0.93 8.20
N SER A 180 -16.78 -0.94 7.67
CA SER A 180 -17.84 -0.06 8.17
C SER A 180 -18.51 -0.55 9.46
N ASN A 181 -18.31 -1.83 9.81
CA ASN A 181 -19.05 -2.52 10.87
C ASN A 181 -20.58 -2.35 10.74
N ASN A 182 -21.10 -2.33 9.50
CA ASN A 182 -22.50 -2.08 9.18
C ASN A 182 -23.03 -3.08 8.13
N ASN A 183 -23.22 -4.32 8.57
CA ASN A 183 -23.70 -5.42 7.74
C ASN A 183 -24.91 -6.13 8.40
N PRO A 184 -26.10 -5.49 8.44
CA PRO A 184 -27.27 -6.00 9.16
C PRO A 184 -27.86 -7.27 8.54
N GLU A 185 -27.67 -7.47 7.23
CA GLU A 185 -28.15 -8.66 6.52
C GLU A 185 -27.10 -9.79 6.47
N GLN A 186 -25.96 -9.61 7.16
CA GLN A 186 -24.89 -10.61 7.25
C GLN A 186 -24.40 -11.09 5.87
N LEU A 187 -24.32 -10.17 4.91
CA LEU A 187 -23.76 -10.46 3.59
C LEU A 187 -22.33 -10.99 3.72
N GLN A 188 -21.95 -11.89 2.83
CA GLN A 188 -20.62 -12.50 2.83
C GLN A 188 -19.78 -11.99 1.67
N ALA A 189 -18.50 -11.72 1.95
CA ALA A 189 -17.50 -11.56 0.90
C ALA A 189 -17.43 -12.84 0.05
N TYR A 190 -17.09 -12.71 -1.24
CA TYR A 190 -17.11 -13.76 -2.27
C TYR A 190 -18.50 -14.21 -2.72
N ASP A 191 -19.46 -14.37 -1.81
CA ASP A 191 -20.80 -14.86 -2.17
C ASP A 191 -21.74 -13.74 -2.61
N ASP A 192 -21.76 -12.63 -1.87
CA ASP A 192 -22.67 -11.51 -2.10
C ASP A 192 -21.98 -10.30 -2.73
N LEU A 193 -20.70 -10.10 -2.39
CA LEU A 193 -19.86 -9.01 -2.88
C LEU A 193 -18.46 -9.51 -3.24
N ASP A 194 -17.92 -8.98 -4.32
CA ASP A 194 -16.62 -9.35 -4.87
C ASP A 194 -15.50 -9.11 -3.85
N ALA A 195 -14.65 -10.13 -3.70
CA ALA A 195 -13.51 -10.12 -2.79
C ALA A 195 -12.27 -10.79 -3.39
N CYS A 196 -12.01 -10.51 -4.68
CA CYS A 196 -10.89 -11.11 -5.39
C CYS A 196 -9.64 -10.23 -5.41
N ALA A 197 -8.48 -10.83 -5.67
CA ALA A 197 -7.21 -10.12 -5.72
C ALA A 197 -7.06 -9.13 -6.90
N ALA A 198 -8.00 -9.11 -7.85
CA ALA A 198 -8.07 -8.15 -8.95
C ALA A 198 -9.29 -7.21 -8.87
N CYS A 199 -10.15 -7.37 -7.85
CA CYS A 199 -11.44 -6.68 -7.73
C CYS A 199 -11.31 -5.37 -6.92
N CYS A 200 -10.30 -4.55 -7.24
CA CYS A 200 -10.05 -3.30 -6.54
C CYS A 200 -11.19 -2.33 -6.84
N VAL A 201 -11.77 -1.72 -5.80
CA VAL A 201 -12.77 -0.65 -6.00
C VAL A 201 -12.37 0.66 -5.32
N ALA A 202 -11.52 0.57 -4.30
CA ALA A 202 -11.11 1.72 -3.52
C ALA A 202 -9.79 1.44 -2.79
N THR A 203 -9.29 2.49 -2.15
CA THR A 203 -8.16 2.46 -1.25
C THR A 203 -8.59 3.00 0.11
N ALA A 204 -8.38 2.23 1.17
CA ALA A 204 -8.59 2.67 2.55
C ALA A 204 -7.30 3.25 3.13
N SER A 205 -7.39 4.43 3.72
CA SER A 205 -6.27 5.11 4.40
C SER A 205 -6.35 4.86 5.90
N TYR A 206 -5.21 4.56 6.51
CA TYR A 206 -5.10 4.17 7.90
C TYR A 206 -3.95 4.89 8.61
N THR A 207 -4.08 4.99 9.94
CA THR A 207 -2.99 5.37 10.84
C THR A 207 -2.87 4.36 11.97
N THR A 208 -1.65 4.02 12.37
CA THR A 208 -1.38 3.21 13.56
C THR A 208 -0.32 3.89 14.43
N ASP A 209 -0.48 3.77 15.75
CA ASP A 209 0.41 4.35 16.75
C ASP A 209 1.20 3.24 17.43
N LEU A 210 2.48 3.13 17.08
CA LEU A 210 3.41 2.12 17.59
C LEU A 210 3.59 2.17 19.10
N GLN A 211 3.34 3.32 19.74
CA GLN A 211 3.46 3.48 21.19
C GLN A 211 2.22 3.00 21.94
N LYS A 212 1.03 3.07 21.33
CA LYS A 212 -0.24 2.68 21.96
C LYS A 212 -0.58 1.23 21.71
N ASP A 213 -0.74 0.86 20.45
CA ASP A 213 -1.10 -0.48 20.02
C ASP A 213 -0.75 -0.65 18.54
N SER A 214 0.43 -1.24 18.28
CA SER A 214 0.92 -1.45 16.91
C SER A 214 0.08 -2.44 16.10
N THR A 215 -0.91 -3.11 16.72
CA THR A 215 -1.76 -4.10 16.05
C THR A 215 -3.10 -3.52 15.60
N LYS A 216 -3.40 -2.27 15.97
CA LYS A 216 -4.63 -1.59 15.59
C LYS A 216 -4.34 -0.42 14.68
N ALA A 217 -5.14 -0.32 13.64
CA ALA A 217 -5.17 0.83 12.74
C ALA A 217 -6.50 1.57 12.87
N THR A 218 -6.43 2.89 12.79
CA THR A 218 -7.60 3.76 12.71
C THR A 218 -7.80 4.16 11.26
N LEU A 219 -8.96 3.79 10.70
CA LEU A 219 -9.38 4.25 9.38
C LEU A 219 -9.51 5.77 9.39
N THR A 220 -8.94 6.44 8.39
CA THR A 220 -9.04 7.89 8.23
C THR A 220 -9.94 8.27 7.06
N SER A 221 -9.86 7.54 5.95
CA SER A 221 -10.68 7.76 4.76
C SER A 221 -10.73 6.55 3.85
N ILE A 222 -11.68 6.55 2.92
CA ILE A 222 -11.73 5.65 1.76
C ILE A 222 -11.72 6.49 0.49
N GLN A 223 -10.91 6.14 -0.49
CA GLN A 223 -10.86 6.78 -1.80
C GLN A 223 -11.27 5.79 -2.89
N PHE A 224 -12.36 6.05 -3.61
CA PHE A 224 -12.78 5.23 -4.73
C PHE A 224 -11.77 5.31 -5.88
N SER A 225 -11.50 4.17 -6.52
CA SER A 225 -10.64 4.16 -7.70
C SER A 225 -11.30 4.85 -8.88
N LYS A 226 -10.49 5.54 -9.67
CA LYS A 226 -10.87 6.23 -10.91
C LYS A 226 -10.14 5.70 -12.13
N ASP A 227 -9.35 4.64 -11.97
CA ASP A 227 -8.65 4.07 -13.10
C ASP A 227 -9.66 3.50 -14.12
N PRO A 228 -9.38 3.57 -15.43
CA PRO A 228 -10.32 3.15 -16.46
C PRO A 228 -10.76 1.68 -16.37
N GLU A 229 -9.90 0.80 -15.88
CA GLU A 229 -10.17 -0.63 -15.78
C GLU A 229 -11.21 -0.89 -14.70
N THR A 230 -11.00 -0.37 -13.49
CA THR A 230 -11.98 -0.43 -12.39
C THR A 230 -13.31 0.21 -12.79
N LEU A 231 -13.29 1.37 -13.44
CA LEU A 231 -14.53 2.03 -13.89
C LEU A 231 -15.27 1.23 -14.95
N SER A 232 -14.56 0.44 -15.76
CA SER A 232 -15.16 -0.47 -16.73
C SER A 232 -15.77 -1.68 -16.04
N ASP A 233 -15.04 -2.30 -15.10
CA ASP A 233 -15.51 -3.44 -14.30
C ASP A 233 -16.77 -3.09 -13.51
N LEU A 234 -16.80 -1.94 -12.81
CA LEU A 234 -17.98 -1.46 -12.10
C LEU A 234 -19.23 -1.31 -13.00
N LYS A 235 -19.06 -1.13 -14.31
CA LYS A 235 -20.16 -1.03 -15.29
C LYS A 235 -20.49 -2.35 -15.97
N SER A 236 -19.76 -3.42 -15.68
CA SER A 236 -19.93 -4.72 -16.32
C SER A 236 -21.35 -5.25 -16.07
N PRO A 237 -22.05 -5.72 -17.13
CA PRO A 237 -23.37 -6.33 -17.00
C PRO A 237 -23.32 -7.72 -16.36
N GLU A 238 -22.11 -8.30 -16.17
CA GLU A 238 -21.92 -9.61 -15.54
C GLU A 238 -22.20 -9.58 -14.04
N HIS A 239 -22.04 -8.41 -13.39
CA HIS A 239 -22.43 -8.26 -12.00
C HIS A 239 -23.95 -8.26 -11.87
N THR A 240 -24.45 -9.02 -10.88
CA THR A 240 -25.88 -9.11 -10.58
C THR A 240 -26.13 -8.89 -9.08
N GLY A 241 -27.40 -8.88 -8.66
CA GLY A 241 -27.77 -8.83 -7.24
C GLY A 241 -27.18 -7.66 -6.45
N TYR A 242 -26.59 -7.95 -5.30
CA TYR A 242 -26.01 -6.97 -4.40
C TYR A 242 -24.80 -6.26 -5.01
N GLN A 243 -23.94 -7.00 -5.71
CA GLN A 243 -22.76 -6.45 -6.39
C GLN A 243 -23.14 -5.38 -7.42
N ALA A 244 -24.13 -5.65 -8.29
CA ALA A 244 -24.58 -4.67 -9.28
C ALA A 244 -25.12 -3.38 -8.63
N CYS A 245 -25.80 -3.50 -7.49
CA CYS A 245 -26.32 -2.34 -6.76
C CYS A 245 -25.21 -1.56 -6.06
N PHE A 246 -24.26 -2.25 -5.44
CA PHE A 246 -23.05 -1.65 -4.87
C PHE A 246 -22.29 -0.84 -5.92
N ASN A 247 -22.02 -1.44 -7.08
CA ASN A 247 -21.29 -0.80 -8.17
C ASN A 247 -22.00 0.47 -8.66
N LYS A 248 -23.32 0.42 -8.83
CA LYS A 248 -24.13 1.61 -9.19
C LYS A 248 -24.01 2.72 -8.14
N LEU A 249 -23.99 2.35 -6.85
CA LEU A 249 -23.85 3.32 -5.78
C LEU A 249 -22.47 3.98 -5.81
N VAL A 250 -21.39 3.21 -5.94
CA VAL A 250 -20.01 3.72 -6.10
C VAL A 250 -19.92 4.68 -7.29
N LEU A 251 -20.40 4.26 -8.47
CA LEU A 251 -20.41 5.11 -9.67
C LEU A 251 -21.19 6.41 -9.47
N SER A 252 -22.28 6.39 -8.70
CA SER A 252 -23.06 7.60 -8.41
C SER A 252 -22.32 8.60 -7.52
N TYR A 253 -21.46 8.11 -6.61
CA TYR A 253 -20.59 8.95 -5.79
C TYR A 253 -19.46 9.53 -6.64
N ILE A 254 -18.82 8.70 -7.47
CA ILE A 254 -17.78 9.13 -8.41
C ILE A 254 -18.29 10.21 -9.36
N THR A 255 -19.48 10.04 -9.94
CA THR A 255 -20.09 11.00 -10.90
C THR A 255 -20.43 12.34 -10.26
N LYS A 256 -20.59 12.39 -8.93
CA LYS A 256 -20.82 13.62 -8.16
C LYS A 256 -19.51 14.23 -7.62
N ASP A 257 -18.37 13.79 -8.14
CA ASP A 257 -17.01 14.13 -7.66
C ASP A 257 -16.74 13.77 -6.19
N LYS A 258 -17.60 12.94 -5.57
CA LYS A 258 -17.44 12.48 -4.20
C LYS A 258 -16.61 11.21 -4.18
N THR A 259 -15.30 11.40 -4.29
CA THR A 259 -14.37 10.27 -4.53
C THR A 259 -13.54 9.89 -3.33
N THR A 260 -13.56 10.72 -2.29
CA THR A 260 -13.02 10.40 -0.98
C THR A 260 -14.14 10.49 0.04
N LEU A 261 -14.26 9.48 0.89
CA LEU A 261 -15.18 9.40 2.01
C LEU A 261 -14.39 9.52 3.31
N SER A 262 -14.78 10.46 4.16
CA SER A 262 -14.45 10.38 5.59
C SER A 262 -15.11 9.15 6.23
N VAL A 263 -14.68 8.79 7.45
CA VAL A 263 -15.28 7.68 8.23
C VAL A 263 -16.79 7.87 8.41
N GLN A 264 -17.24 9.11 8.65
CA GLN A 264 -18.68 9.40 8.78
C GLN A 264 -19.42 9.19 7.45
N GLU A 265 -18.82 9.62 6.35
CA GLU A 265 -19.43 9.46 5.02
C GLU A 265 -19.43 8.02 4.53
N LEU A 266 -18.47 7.20 4.96
CA LEU A 266 -18.52 5.75 4.79
C LEU A 266 -19.75 5.17 5.49
N GLY A 267 -20.05 5.59 6.72
CA GLY A 267 -21.27 5.19 7.42
C GLY A 267 -22.53 5.54 6.62
N THR A 268 -22.58 6.76 6.06
CA THR A 268 -23.68 7.19 5.19
C THR A 268 -23.78 6.34 3.92
N PHE A 269 -22.65 6.09 3.25
CA PHE A 269 -22.59 5.24 2.06
C PHE A 269 -23.12 3.83 2.36
N MET A 270 -22.73 3.23 3.48
CA MET A 270 -23.18 1.88 3.85
C MET A 270 -24.64 1.83 4.28
N ASN A 271 -25.16 2.88 4.93
CA ASN A 271 -26.60 3.00 5.18
C ASN A 271 -27.39 3.10 3.86
N GLU A 272 -26.86 3.81 2.87
CA GLU A 272 -27.47 3.94 1.55
C GLU A 272 -27.42 2.60 0.80
N PHE A 273 -26.31 1.87 0.86
CA PHE A 273 -26.21 0.51 0.35
C PHE A 273 -27.22 -0.43 1.01
N ASN A 274 -27.26 -0.49 2.34
CA ASN A 274 -28.20 -1.35 3.07
C ASN A 274 -29.67 -0.99 2.77
N SER A 275 -30.02 0.30 2.70
CA SER A 275 -31.40 0.69 2.39
C SER A 275 -31.82 0.40 0.95
N LYS A 276 -30.94 0.66 -0.03
CA LYS A 276 -31.29 0.54 -1.45
C LYS A 276 -31.06 -0.85 -2.03
N CYS A 277 -30.03 -1.54 -1.57
CA CYS A 277 -29.54 -2.77 -2.19
C CYS A 277 -30.02 -4.02 -1.49
N THR A 278 -30.36 -3.97 -0.20
CA THR A 278 -30.74 -5.18 0.55
C THR A 278 -32.23 -5.26 0.88
N GLN A 279 -32.92 -4.14 1.06
CA GLN A 279 -34.35 -4.14 1.41
C GLN A 279 -35.28 -4.55 0.25
N ALA A 280 -34.88 -4.32 -1.02
CA ALA A 280 -35.71 -4.66 -2.18
C ALA A 280 -35.97 -6.17 -2.36
N LYS A 281 -35.17 -7.04 -1.73
CA LYS A 281 -35.37 -8.50 -1.74
C LYS A 281 -36.44 -8.96 -0.74
N LYS A 282 -36.65 -8.24 0.37
CA LYS A 282 -37.67 -8.57 1.39
C LYS A 282 -39.10 -8.34 0.89
N SER A 283 -39.29 -7.50 -0.12
CA SER A 283 -40.62 -7.18 -0.67
C SER A 283 -41.11 -8.17 -1.75
N ASN A 284 -40.28 -9.14 -2.13
CA ASN A 284 -40.58 -10.15 -3.17
C ASN A 284 -40.56 -11.59 -2.61
N LEU A 285 -40.56 -11.74 -1.28
CA LEU A 285 -40.80 -12.98 -0.51
C LEU A 285 -42.10 -12.81 0.27
#